data_AF-A0A965FV37-F1
#
_entry.id   AF-A0A965FV37-F1
#
_cell.length_a   1.000
_cell.length_b   1.000
_cell.length_c   1.000
_cell.angle_alpha   90.00
_cell.angle_beta   90.00
_cell.angle_gamma   90.00
#
_symmetry.space_group_name_H-M   'P 1'
#
loop_
_entity.id
_entity.type
_entity.pdbx_description
1 polymer ?
#
loop_
_entity_poly.entity_id
_entity_poly.type
_entity_poly.pdbx_seq_one_letter_code
_entity_poly.pdbx_strand_id
1 'polypeptide(L)'
;MDPLTSIGLVLWTLISLGLTLNVLHPLINRDRARPLSLIFGFGLGWLIGELTIQWILLNAGIFLLLLVFADLEVMVFSWMLGIHLLLWILLLVRLWLVLNQVEYLEDQMLNQLGTEYQMTEAEPPPPKKFRQVNWKLLGLPGSVFKHHDLDVEFNREFEAEPGLNLKLDLYRPRTPGTQRPLLIQIHGGGWVIGSRRQGAYLLSRMVSRGWVGCSIGYRFSPEIRMPEHLIDC
;
A
#
# COMPACT_ATOMS: atom_id res chain seq x y z
N MET A 1 -27.86 27.23 -20.30
CA MET A 1 -28.19 26.34 -19.17
C MET A 1 -28.13 24.93 -19.70
N ASP A 2 -27.27 24.08 -19.14
CA ASP A 2 -27.01 22.75 -19.70
C ASP A 2 -27.39 21.66 -18.68
N PRO A 3 -28.55 20.99 -18.82
CA PRO A 3 -28.99 19.93 -17.91
C PRO A 3 -27.97 18.78 -17.79
N LEU A 4 -27.08 18.61 -18.77
CA LEU A 4 -26.00 17.63 -18.70
C LEU A 4 -25.02 17.93 -17.56
N THR A 5 -24.76 19.20 -17.25
CA THR A 5 -23.82 19.60 -16.20
C THR A 5 -24.40 19.36 -14.80
N SER A 6 -25.70 19.63 -14.60
CA SER A 6 -26.41 19.30 -13.36
C SER A 6 -26.45 17.79 -13.11
N ILE A 7 -26.72 16.98 -14.14
CA ILE A 7 -26.63 15.51 -14.07
C ILE A 7 -25.19 15.08 -13.75
N GLY A 8 -24.22 15.70 -14.41
CA GLY A 8 -22.80 15.46 -14.18
C GLY A 8 -22.40 15.69 -12.72
N LEU A 9 -22.88 16.76 -12.09
CA LEU A 9 -22.59 17.07 -10.69
C LEU A 9 -23.18 16.01 -9.74
N VAL A 10 -24.41 15.55 -9.99
CA VAL A 10 -25.03 14.48 -9.20
C VAL A 10 -24.25 13.19 -9.33
N LEU A 11 -23.91 12.78 -10.55
CA LEU A 11 -23.10 11.60 -10.80
C LEU A 11 -21.73 11.70 -10.14
N TRP A 12 -21.08 12.87 -10.24
CA TRP A 12 -19.79 13.11 -9.59
C TRP A 12 -19.88 12.99 -8.07
N THR A 13 -20.95 13.51 -7.47
CA THR A 13 -21.21 13.38 -6.02
C THR A 13 -21.34 11.92 -5.60
N LEU A 14 -22.11 11.13 -6.36
CA LEU A 14 -22.32 9.71 -6.08
C LEU A 14 -21.02 8.89 -6.26
N ILE A 15 -20.24 9.18 -7.29
CA ILE A 15 -18.92 8.57 -7.51
C ILE A 15 -17.99 8.90 -6.34
N SER A 16 -17.94 10.16 -5.93
CA SER A 16 -17.11 10.63 -4.81
C SER A 16 -17.47 9.94 -3.50
N LEU A 17 -18.77 9.81 -3.24
CA LEU A 17 -19.30 9.08 -2.10
C LEU A 17 -18.89 7.60 -2.15
N GLY A 18 -19.13 6.91 -3.26
CA GLY A 18 -18.80 5.49 -3.43
C GLY A 18 -17.30 5.20 -3.27
N LEU A 19 -16.45 6.04 -3.86
CA LEU A 19 -15.00 5.92 -3.74
C LEU A 19 -14.53 6.17 -2.30
N THR A 20 -15.05 7.20 -1.65
CA THR A 20 -14.72 7.51 -0.24
C THR A 20 -15.18 6.39 0.69
N LEU A 21 -16.40 5.89 0.52
CA LEU A 21 -16.91 4.76 1.28
C LEU A 21 -16.04 3.52 1.06
N ASN A 22 -15.61 3.23 -0.17
CA ASN A 22 -14.73 2.10 -0.45
C ASN A 22 -13.34 2.22 0.22
N VAL A 23 -12.85 3.45 0.46
CA VAL A 23 -11.62 3.71 1.23
C VAL A 23 -11.83 3.46 2.73
N LEU A 24 -12.98 3.88 3.28
CA LEU A 24 -13.30 3.72 4.69
C LEU A 24 -13.72 2.29 5.05
N HIS A 25 -14.49 1.66 4.16
CA HIS A 25 -15.02 0.32 4.28
C HIS A 25 -15.20 -0.29 2.88
N PRO A 26 -14.35 -1.26 2.46
CA PRO A 26 -14.43 -1.86 1.15
C PRO A 26 -15.86 -2.32 0.80
N LEU A 27 -16.38 -1.84 -0.34
CA LEU A 27 -17.77 -2.10 -0.74
C LEU A 27 -17.97 -3.46 -1.41
N ILE A 28 -16.88 -4.07 -1.87
CA ILE A 28 -16.91 -5.35 -2.59
C ILE A 28 -16.81 -6.50 -1.59
N ASN A 29 -17.83 -7.35 -1.56
CA ASN A 29 -17.84 -8.55 -0.74
C ASN A 29 -16.78 -9.56 -1.22
N ARG A 30 -15.82 -9.87 -0.34
CA ARG A 30 -14.65 -10.71 -0.66
C ARG A 30 -15.01 -12.17 -0.97
N ASP A 31 -16.09 -12.68 -0.39
CA ASP A 31 -16.45 -14.10 -0.50
C ASP A 31 -17.20 -14.43 -1.80
N ARG A 32 -17.84 -13.43 -2.40
CA ARG A 32 -18.72 -13.61 -3.57
C ARG A 32 -18.20 -12.93 -4.84
N ALA A 33 -17.30 -11.96 -4.71
CA ALA A 33 -16.84 -11.18 -5.85
C ALA A 33 -15.87 -11.96 -6.73
N ARG A 34 -15.91 -11.67 -8.04
CA ARG A 34 -14.93 -12.17 -8.99
C ARG A 34 -13.56 -11.55 -8.69
N PRO A 35 -12.44 -12.24 -8.96
CA PRO A 35 -11.09 -11.72 -8.74
C PRO A 35 -10.85 -10.33 -9.33
N LEU A 36 -11.34 -10.09 -10.55
CA LEU A 36 -11.19 -8.80 -11.23
C LEU A 36 -11.89 -7.66 -10.47
N SER A 37 -13.08 -7.90 -9.92
CA SER A 37 -13.79 -6.91 -9.12
C SER A 37 -13.02 -6.56 -7.86
N LEU A 38 -12.42 -7.56 -7.18
CA LEU A 38 -11.57 -7.32 -6.01
C LEU A 38 -10.35 -6.47 -6.34
N ILE A 39 -9.70 -6.74 -7.48
CA ILE A 39 -8.56 -5.94 -7.97
C ILE A 39 -8.99 -4.49 -8.22
N PHE A 40 -10.14 -4.27 -8.87
CA PHE A 40 -10.64 -2.91 -9.11
C PHE A 40 -11.01 -2.18 -7.82
N GLY A 41 -11.75 -2.82 -6.91
CA GLY A 41 -12.12 -2.21 -5.64
C GLY A 41 -10.90 -1.89 -4.77
N PHE A 42 -9.94 -2.81 -4.71
CA PHE A 42 -8.66 -2.57 -4.04
C PHE A 42 -7.89 -1.43 -4.70
N GLY A 43 -7.71 -1.46 -6.02
CA GLY A 43 -6.95 -0.46 -6.75
C GLY A 43 -7.52 0.95 -6.61
N LEU A 44 -8.85 1.09 -6.66
CA LEU A 44 -9.53 2.36 -6.42
C LEU A 44 -9.39 2.79 -4.95
N GLY A 45 -9.62 1.90 -3.98
CA GLY A 45 -9.44 2.22 -2.57
C GLY A 45 -8.00 2.63 -2.23
N TRP A 46 -7.02 1.94 -2.78
CA TRP A 46 -5.60 2.27 -2.65
C TRP A 46 -5.29 3.64 -3.27
N LEU A 47 -5.70 3.88 -4.52
CA LEU A 47 -5.41 5.12 -5.22
C LEU A 47 -5.98 6.34 -4.46
N ILE A 48 -7.24 6.25 -4.05
CA ILE A 48 -7.95 7.35 -3.38
C ILE A 48 -7.46 7.51 -1.94
N GLY A 49 -7.20 6.40 -1.24
CA GLY A 49 -6.74 6.40 0.14
C GLY A 49 -5.29 6.88 0.30
N GLU A 50 -4.38 6.44 -0.58
CA GLU A 50 -2.97 6.83 -0.54
C GLU A 50 -2.73 8.23 -1.12
N LEU A 51 -3.47 8.60 -2.16
CA LEU A 51 -3.40 9.94 -2.76
C LEU A 51 -4.53 10.84 -2.27
N THR A 52 -4.84 10.77 -0.98
CA THR A 52 -5.99 11.48 -0.37
C THR A 52 -5.98 12.97 -0.70
N ILE A 53 -4.83 13.65 -0.57
CA ILE A 53 -4.73 15.10 -0.80
C ILE A 53 -4.95 15.42 -2.29
N GLN A 54 -4.32 14.66 -3.18
CA GLN A 54 -4.45 14.82 -4.62
C GLN A 54 -5.88 14.54 -5.07
N TRP A 55 -6.52 13.52 -4.48
CA TRP A 55 -7.92 13.22 -4.71
C TRP A 55 -8.82 14.37 -4.28
N ILE A 56 -8.66 14.92 -3.07
CA ILE A 56 -9.45 16.06 -2.60
C ILE A 56 -9.30 17.27 -3.55
N LEU A 57 -8.08 17.57 -4.00
CA LEU A 57 -7.84 18.67 -4.95
C LEU A 57 -8.49 18.41 -6.31
N LEU A 58 -8.33 17.21 -6.87
CA LEU A 58 -8.98 16.82 -8.13
C LEU A 58 -10.51 16.88 -7.99
N ASN A 59 -11.01 16.40 -6.86
CA ASN A 59 -12.42 16.32 -6.55
C ASN A 59 -13.06 17.71 -6.40
N ALA A 60 -12.40 18.62 -5.68
CA ALA A 60 -12.78 20.01 -5.59
C ALA A 60 -12.73 20.72 -6.95
N GLY A 61 -11.68 20.48 -7.74
CA GLY A 61 -11.53 21.06 -9.07
C GLY A 61 -12.64 20.65 -10.03
N ILE A 62 -12.97 19.36 -10.09
CA ILE A 62 -14.07 18.85 -10.92
C ILE A 62 -15.41 19.35 -10.41
N PHE A 63 -15.64 19.38 -9.10
CA PHE A 63 -16.86 19.92 -8.51
C PHE A 63 -17.07 21.39 -8.90
N LEU A 64 -16.03 22.23 -8.78
CA LEU A 64 -16.08 23.64 -9.17
C LEU A 64 -16.30 23.80 -10.67
N LEU A 65 -15.63 23.01 -11.51
CA LEU A 65 -15.80 23.06 -12.97
C LEU A 65 -17.25 22.75 -13.38
N LEU A 66 -17.84 21.70 -12.80
CA LEU A 66 -19.23 21.33 -13.07
C LEU A 66 -20.19 22.39 -12.54
N LEU A 67 -19.89 22.99 -11.38
CA LEU A 67 -20.70 24.04 -10.78
C LEU A 67 -20.82 25.31 -11.64
N VAL A 68 -19.74 25.70 -12.35
CA VAL A 68 -19.74 26.92 -13.19
C VAL A 68 -20.84 26.92 -14.25
N PHE A 69 -21.22 25.74 -14.74
CA PHE A 69 -22.21 25.59 -15.82
C PHE A 69 -23.52 24.97 -15.36
N ALA A 70 -23.57 24.47 -14.12
CA ALA A 70 -24.74 23.83 -13.54
C ALA A 70 -25.84 24.85 -13.23
N ASP A 71 -27.06 24.45 -13.54
CA ASP A 71 -28.27 25.17 -13.13
C ASP A 71 -28.92 24.36 -12.01
N LEU A 72 -28.72 24.81 -10.76
CA LEU A 72 -29.14 24.10 -9.56
C LEU A 72 -29.80 25.07 -8.58
N GLU A 73 -30.86 24.61 -7.93
CA GLU A 73 -31.43 25.31 -6.79
C GLU A 73 -30.39 25.43 -5.66
N VAL A 74 -30.39 26.57 -4.97
CA VAL A 74 -29.46 26.89 -3.88
C VAL A 74 -29.44 25.79 -2.81
N MET A 75 -30.60 25.21 -2.51
CA MET A 75 -30.72 24.12 -1.54
C MET A 75 -29.99 22.85 -2.01
N VAL A 76 -30.19 22.45 -3.27
CA VAL A 76 -29.53 21.27 -3.86
C VAL A 76 -28.01 21.46 -3.88
N PHE A 77 -27.56 22.64 -4.33
CA PHE A 77 -26.16 23.02 -4.28
C PHE A 77 -25.56 22.89 -2.87
N SER A 78 -26.26 23.44 -1.86
CA SER A 78 -25.79 23.45 -0.47
C SER A 78 -25.63 22.03 0.09
N TRP A 79 -26.56 21.13 -0.21
CA TRP A 79 -26.46 19.72 0.17
C TRP A 79 -25.29 19.03 -0.50
N MET A 80 -25.12 19.23 -1.81
CA MET A 80 -24.02 18.60 -2.56
C MET A 80 -22.66 19.09 -2.09
N LEU A 81 -22.50 20.39 -1.82
CA LEU A 81 -21.30 20.94 -1.22
C LEU A 81 -21.06 20.36 0.18
N GLY A 82 -22.11 20.29 1.01
CA GLY A 82 -22.04 19.69 2.35
C GLY A 82 -21.58 18.23 2.34
N ILE A 83 -22.07 17.43 1.38
CA ILE A 83 -21.62 16.05 1.19
C ILE A 83 -20.12 16.03 0.86
N HIS A 84 -19.65 16.80 -0.13
CA HIS A 84 -18.24 16.79 -0.50
C HIS A 84 -17.33 17.23 0.64
N LEU A 85 -17.71 18.29 1.37
CA LEU A 85 -16.96 18.74 2.55
C LEU A 85 -16.87 17.64 3.61
N LEU A 86 -17.98 16.94 3.88
CA LEU A 86 -17.98 15.81 4.81
C LEU A 86 -17.04 14.69 4.33
N LEU A 87 -17.11 14.31 3.06
CA LEU A 87 -16.24 13.28 2.49
C LEU A 87 -14.76 13.65 2.59
N TRP A 88 -14.40 14.89 2.30
CA TRP A 88 -13.02 15.37 2.43
C TRP A 88 -12.55 15.38 3.88
N ILE A 89 -13.41 15.81 4.81
CA ILE A 89 -13.10 15.76 6.25
C ILE A 89 -12.85 14.31 6.69
N LEU A 90 -13.71 13.37 6.29
CA LEU A 90 -13.54 11.95 6.64
C LEU A 90 -12.22 11.39 6.09
N LEU A 91 -11.85 11.72 4.85
CA LEU A 91 -10.58 11.32 4.26
C LEU A 91 -9.38 11.95 4.97
N LEU A 92 -9.47 13.23 5.35
CA LEU A 92 -8.42 13.91 6.12
C LEU A 92 -8.26 13.34 7.52
N VAL A 93 -9.36 13.00 8.21
CA VAL A 93 -9.34 12.32 9.51
C VAL A 93 -8.68 10.95 9.36
N ARG A 94 -9.03 10.16 8.34
CA ARG A 94 -8.36 8.89 8.05
C ARG A 94 -6.86 9.08 7.82
N LEU A 95 -6.48 10.05 6.99
CA LEU A 95 -5.07 10.34 6.71
C LEU A 95 -4.32 10.73 7.99
N TRP A 96 -4.91 11.58 8.82
CA TRP A 96 -4.36 11.96 10.12
C TRP A 96 -4.18 10.74 11.04
N LEU A 97 -5.16 9.85 11.13
CA LEU A 97 -5.05 8.60 11.90
C LEU A 97 -3.88 7.75 11.41
N VAL A 98 -3.73 7.58 10.09
CA VAL A 98 -2.63 6.80 9.50
C VAL A 98 -1.27 7.44 9.79
N LEU A 99 -1.15 8.76 9.65
CA LEU A 99 0.11 9.46 9.88
C LEU A 99 0.53 9.45 11.36
N ASN A 100 -0.42 9.39 12.29
CA ASN A 100 -0.13 9.32 13.73
C ASN A 100 0.08 7.90 14.26
N GLN A 101 -0.14 6.86 13.45
CA GLN A 101 0.16 5.48 13.85
C GLN A 101 1.66 5.20 13.95
N VAL A 102 2.53 6.07 13.42
CA VAL A 102 3.98 5.87 13.42
C VAL A 102 4.53 5.78 14.84
N GLU A 103 4.10 6.67 15.74
CA GLU A 103 4.56 6.68 17.13
C GLU A 103 4.11 5.41 17.88
N TYR A 104 2.87 4.97 17.64
CA TYR A 104 2.37 3.71 18.17
C TYR A 104 3.18 2.52 17.63
N LEU A 105 3.51 2.50 16.34
CA LEU A 105 4.31 1.44 15.75
C LEU A 105 5.72 1.42 16.34
N GLU A 106 6.37 2.57 16.52
CA GLU A 106 7.69 2.67 17.13
C GLU A 106 7.69 2.17 18.58
N ASP A 107 6.69 2.54 19.38
CA ASP A 107 6.52 2.03 20.75
C ASP A 107 6.35 0.51 20.76
N GLN A 108 5.52 -0.04 19.87
CA GLN A 108 5.33 -1.49 19.78
C GLN A 108 6.59 -2.23 19.29
N MET A 109 7.34 -1.65 18.36
CA MET A 109 8.62 -2.21 17.92
C MET A 109 9.64 -2.21 19.07
N LEU A 110 9.71 -1.14 19.87
CA LEU A 110 10.57 -1.06 21.04
C LEU A 110 10.16 -2.08 22.11
N ASN A 111 8.86 -2.20 22.38
CA ASN A 111 8.32 -3.14 23.37
C ASN A 111 8.60 -4.60 23.00
N GLN A 112 8.56 -4.95 21.71
CA GLN A 112 8.76 -6.33 21.24
C GLN A 112 10.23 -6.68 20.96
N LEU A 113 11.00 -5.75 20.39
CA LEU A 113 12.39 -5.98 19.96
C LEU A 113 13.43 -5.43 20.94
N GLY A 114 13.01 -4.68 21.96
CA GLY A 114 13.89 -4.07 22.95
C GLY A 114 14.74 -2.91 22.38
N THR A 115 15.66 -2.41 23.20
CA THR A 115 16.50 -1.25 22.86
C THR A 115 17.51 -1.51 21.73
N GLU A 116 17.80 -2.77 21.41
CA GLU A 116 18.67 -3.15 20.29
C GLU A 116 18.09 -2.67 18.94
N TYR A 117 16.76 -2.58 18.83
CA TYR A 117 16.10 -1.98 17.66
C TYR A 117 16.53 -0.52 17.42
N GLN A 118 16.72 0.27 18.48
CA GLN A 118 17.15 1.67 18.36
C GLN A 118 18.62 1.79 17.93
N MET A 119 19.43 0.78 18.23
CA MET A 119 20.85 0.75 17.84
C MET A 119 21.03 0.42 16.35
N THR A 120 19.99 0.00 15.65
CA THR A 120 20.03 -0.27 14.20
C THR A 120 19.70 0.99 13.40
N GLU A 121 20.62 1.95 13.40
CA GLU A 121 20.47 3.15 12.56
C GLU A 121 20.45 2.78 11.07
N ALA A 122 19.62 3.50 10.33
CA ALA A 122 19.47 3.29 8.90
C ALA A 122 20.60 4.01 8.15
N GLU A 123 21.53 3.27 7.54
CA GLU A 123 22.51 3.87 6.65
C GLU A 123 22.13 3.64 5.18
N PRO A 124 22.04 4.71 4.35
CA PRO A 124 21.97 6.13 4.73
C PRO A 124 20.62 6.48 5.38
N PRO A 125 20.46 7.51 6.22
CA PRO A 125 19.17 7.80 6.88
C PRO A 125 18.04 8.09 5.87
N PRO A 126 16.76 7.84 6.23
CA PRO A 126 15.65 8.14 5.34
C PRO A 126 15.64 9.64 4.99
N PRO A 127 15.26 10.01 3.75
CA PRO A 127 15.26 11.40 3.33
C PRO A 127 14.27 12.20 4.18
N LYS A 128 14.76 13.26 4.85
CA LYS A 128 13.93 14.16 5.66
C LYS A 128 13.27 15.25 4.81
N LYS A 129 13.77 15.48 3.59
CA LYS A 129 13.28 16.50 2.66
C LYS A 129 12.98 15.88 1.30
N PHE A 130 11.95 16.38 0.63
CA PHE A 130 11.56 15.94 -0.72
C PHE A 130 12.71 15.95 -1.74
N ARG A 131 13.60 16.94 -1.65
CA ARG A 131 14.78 17.06 -2.53
C ARG A 131 15.84 15.97 -2.32
N GLN A 132 15.83 15.29 -1.17
CA GLN A 132 16.76 14.20 -0.85
C GLN A 132 16.27 12.85 -1.39
N VAL A 133 15.03 12.77 -1.90
CA VAL A 133 14.48 11.53 -2.45
C VAL A 133 15.23 11.15 -3.72
N ASN A 134 15.69 9.91 -3.80
CA ASN A 134 16.34 9.38 -4.99
C ASN A 134 15.30 8.97 -6.04
N TRP A 135 14.87 9.94 -6.85
CA TRP A 135 13.87 9.75 -7.91
C TRP A 135 14.27 8.72 -8.99
N LYS A 136 15.56 8.37 -9.11
CA LYS A 136 16.00 7.34 -10.06
C LYS A 136 15.46 5.96 -9.70
N LEU A 137 15.21 5.69 -8.41
CA LEU A 137 14.64 4.41 -7.95
C LEU A 137 13.23 4.17 -8.50
N LEU A 138 12.43 5.23 -8.67
CA LEU A 138 11.08 5.13 -9.27
C LEU A 138 11.14 4.68 -10.73
N GLY A 139 12.10 5.18 -11.50
CA GLY A 139 12.25 4.84 -12.92
C GLY A 139 13.03 3.54 -13.19
N LEU A 140 13.81 3.07 -12.22
CA LEU A 140 14.68 1.89 -12.37
C LEU A 140 14.55 0.95 -11.16
N PRO A 141 13.40 0.26 -11.01
CA PRO A 141 13.14 -0.52 -9.80
C PRO A 141 14.11 -1.67 -9.56
N GLY A 142 14.70 -2.23 -10.62
CA GLY A 142 15.73 -3.27 -10.50
C GLY A 142 17.08 -2.78 -9.95
N SER A 143 17.29 -1.47 -9.82
CA SER A 143 18.54 -0.91 -9.26
C SER A 143 18.71 -1.23 -7.77
N VAL A 144 17.62 -1.54 -7.06
CA VAL A 144 17.64 -1.92 -5.64
C VAL A 144 18.56 -3.12 -5.36
N PHE A 145 18.63 -4.07 -6.31
CA PHE A 145 19.44 -5.28 -6.19
C PHE A 145 20.93 -5.05 -6.47
N LYS A 146 21.31 -3.85 -6.93
CA LYS A 146 22.70 -3.51 -7.31
C LYS A 146 23.49 -2.84 -6.18
N HIS A 147 22.92 -2.73 -4.98
CA HIS A 147 23.62 -2.17 -3.83
C HIS A 147 24.84 -3.01 -3.46
N HIS A 148 25.98 -2.34 -3.21
CA HIS A 148 27.24 -3.02 -2.90
C HIS A 148 27.13 -3.95 -1.68
N ASP A 149 26.44 -3.51 -0.63
CA ASP A 149 26.34 -4.23 0.64
C ASP A 149 25.33 -5.39 0.60
N LEU A 150 24.62 -5.56 -0.51
CA LEU A 150 23.55 -6.52 -0.67
C LEU A 150 23.99 -7.73 -1.51
N ASP A 151 23.79 -8.92 -0.96
CA ASP A 151 23.84 -10.18 -1.67
C ASP A 151 22.44 -10.79 -1.74
N VAL A 152 21.93 -11.06 -2.94
CA VAL A 152 20.61 -11.66 -3.14
C VAL A 152 20.73 -12.99 -3.85
N GLU A 153 20.24 -14.04 -3.20
CA GLU A 153 20.09 -15.37 -3.76
C GLU A 153 18.62 -15.57 -4.16
N PHE A 154 18.37 -15.44 -5.46
CA PHE A 154 17.02 -15.57 -6.02
C PHE A 154 16.60 -17.02 -6.20
N ASN A 155 15.30 -17.28 -6.04
CA ASN A 155 14.68 -18.56 -6.35
C ASN A 155 15.28 -19.76 -5.61
N ARG A 156 15.78 -19.55 -4.39
CA ARG A 156 16.19 -20.65 -3.53
C ARG A 156 14.99 -21.52 -3.22
N GLU A 157 15.11 -22.82 -3.49
CA GLU A 157 14.04 -23.77 -3.22
C GLU A 157 14.02 -24.16 -1.73
N PHE A 158 12.82 -24.34 -1.21
CA PHE A 158 12.57 -24.88 0.12
C PHE A 158 11.36 -25.81 0.06
N GLU A 159 11.39 -26.85 0.89
CA GLU A 159 10.27 -27.78 1.03
C GLU A 159 9.33 -27.22 2.09
N ALA A 160 8.14 -26.76 1.67
CA ALA A 160 7.12 -26.23 2.57
C ALA A 160 6.37 -27.37 3.28
N GLU A 161 6.09 -28.44 2.53
CA GLU A 161 5.51 -29.69 3.00
C GLU A 161 6.14 -30.85 2.22
N PRO A 162 6.08 -32.11 2.72
CA PRO A 162 6.62 -33.26 1.99
C PRO A 162 6.16 -33.31 0.53
N GLY A 163 7.10 -33.10 -0.40
CA GLY A 163 6.85 -33.07 -1.85
C GLY A 163 6.36 -31.75 -2.43
N LEU A 164 6.19 -30.69 -1.63
CA LEU A 164 5.84 -29.34 -2.07
C LEU A 164 7.06 -28.41 -1.99
N ASN A 165 7.73 -28.21 -3.12
CA ASN A 165 8.84 -27.27 -3.22
C ASN A 165 8.35 -25.88 -3.65
N LEU A 166 8.54 -24.92 -2.76
CA LEU A 166 8.32 -23.51 -3.03
C LEU A 166 9.68 -22.80 -3.17
N LYS A 167 9.63 -21.53 -3.53
CA LYS A 167 10.83 -20.72 -3.76
C LYS A 167 10.80 -19.49 -2.88
N LEU A 168 11.97 -19.06 -2.44
CA LEU A 168 12.20 -17.82 -1.71
C LEU A 168 13.37 -17.04 -2.33
N ASP A 169 13.41 -15.73 -2.07
CA ASP A 169 14.54 -14.87 -2.40
C ASP A 169 15.21 -14.44 -1.07
N LEU A 170 16.49 -14.78 -0.90
CA LEU A 170 17.24 -14.51 0.33
C LEU A 170 18.16 -13.31 0.15
N TYR A 171 18.02 -12.32 1.02
CA TYR A 171 18.76 -11.06 1.03
C TYR A 171 19.71 -11.06 2.23
N ARG A 172 21.01 -10.89 1.99
CA ARG A 172 22.05 -10.95 3.02
C ARG A 172 22.99 -9.75 2.93
N PRO A 173 23.45 -9.21 4.07
CA PRO A 173 24.55 -8.25 4.05
C PRO A 173 25.85 -8.96 3.65
N ARG A 174 26.65 -8.35 2.77
CA ARG A 174 27.98 -8.87 2.37
C ARG A 174 29.01 -8.85 3.49
N THR A 175 28.83 -7.98 4.48
CA THR A 175 29.70 -7.91 5.64
C THR A 175 29.63 -9.22 6.42
N PRO A 176 30.75 -9.73 6.97
CA PRO A 176 30.74 -10.88 7.87
C PRO A 176 29.90 -10.61 9.12
N GLY A 177 29.27 -11.64 9.67
CA GLY A 177 28.52 -11.57 10.92
C GLY A 177 27.66 -12.81 11.15
N THR A 178 27.34 -13.08 12.42
CA THR A 178 26.45 -14.17 12.85
C THR A 178 25.32 -13.61 13.71
N GLN A 179 24.28 -14.41 13.96
CA GLN A 179 23.12 -14.04 14.80
C GLN A 179 22.40 -12.74 14.37
N ARG A 180 22.22 -12.58 13.05
CA ARG A 180 21.48 -11.45 12.49
C ARG A 180 19.97 -11.66 12.63
N PRO A 181 19.19 -10.62 12.93
CA PRO A 181 17.73 -10.71 12.90
C PRO A 181 17.23 -11.02 11.49
N LEU A 182 16.20 -11.85 11.39
CA LEU A 182 15.56 -12.26 10.13
C LEU A 182 14.23 -11.53 9.95
N LEU A 183 14.04 -10.90 8.79
CA LEU A 183 12.76 -10.37 8.35
C LEU A 183 12.19 -11.27 7.25
N ILE A 184 11.05 -11.90 7.51
CA ILE A 184 10.29 -12.66 6.52
C ILE A 184 9.24 -11.74 5.88
N GLN A 185 9.32 -11.59 4.56
CA GLN A 185 8.35 -10.86 3.76
C GLN A 185 7.40 -11.83 3.07
N ILE A 186 6.15 -11.82 3.52
CA ILE A 186 5.00 -12.37 2.80
C ILE A 186 4.48 -11.26 1.90
N HIS A 187 4.48 -11.47 0.59
CA HIS A 187 4.06 -10.44 -0.35
C HIS A 187 2.53 -10.27 -0.36
N GLY A 188 2.06 -9.13 -0.85
CA GLY A 188 0.63 -8.83 -0.94
C GLY A 188 -0.02 -9.44 -2.18
N GLY A 189 -1.16 -8.87 -2.55
CA GLY A 189 -1.95 -9.29 -3.73
C GLY A 189 -3.15 -10.18 -3.42
N GLY A 190 -3.58 -10.19 -2.15
CA GLY A 190 -4.86 -10.76 -1.74
C GLY A 190 -4.99 -12.26 -1.99
N TRP A 191 -3.87 -12.99 -1.97
CA TRP A 191 -3.77 -14.44 -2.22
C TRP A 191 -4.05 -14.89 -3.66
N VAL A 192 -4.29 -13.98 -4.59
CA VAL A 192 -4.63 -14.30 -6.00
C VAL A 192 -3.52 -13.90 -6.97
N ILE A 193 -2.74 -12.89 -6.61
CA ILE A 193 -1.60 -12.39 -7.39
C ILE A 193 -0.48 -12.01 -6.44
N GLY A 194 0.73 -11.78 -6.97
CA GLY A 194 1.83 -11.24 -6.19
C GLY A 194 3.19 -11.71 -6.69
N SER A 195 4.24 -11.28 -5.98
CA SER A 195 5.60 -11.68 -6.29
C SER A 195 6.52 -11.45 -5.08
N ARG A 196 7.47 -12.37 -4.88
CA ARG A 196 8.60 -12.23 -3.93
C ARG A 196 9.42 -10.95 -4.09
N ARG A 197 9.29 -10.28 -5.23
CA ARG A 197 10.03 -9.05 -5.51
C ARG A 197 9.34 -7.78 -5.01
N GLN A 198 8.08 -7.87 -4.54
CA GLN A 198 7.33 -6.70 -4.06
C GLN A 198 7.99 -6.04 -2.83
N GLY A 199 8.60 -6.83 -1.95
CA GLY A 199 9.28 -6.33 -0.75
C GLY A 199 10.74 -5.94 -0.95
N ALA A 200 11.27 -5.94 -2.19
CA ALA A 200 12.70 -5.78 -2.44
C ALA A 200 13.29 -4.51 -1.81
N TYR A 201 12.57 -3.38 -1.84
CA TYR A 201 13.01 -2.13 -1.23
C TYR A 201 13.11 -2.21 0.30
N LEU A 202 12.10 -2.77 0.96
CA LEU A 202 12.11 -2.95 2.40
C LEU A 202 13.23 -3.91 2.80
N LEU A 203 13.32 -5.08 2.16
CA LEU A 203 14.34 -6.08 2.48
C LEU A 203 15.76 -5.55 2.27
N SER A 204 16.02 -4.88 1.14
CA SER A 204 17.33 -4.27 0.87
C SER A 204 17.69 -3.21 1.90
N ARG A 205 16.70 -2.44 2.37
CA ARG A 205 16.86 -1.46 3.43
C ARG A 205 17.15 -2.10 4.79
N MET A 206 16.49 -3.18 5.11
CA MET A 206 16.73 -3.90 6.38
C MET A 206 18.10 -4.58 6.35
N VAL A 207 18.52 -5.10 5.20
CA VAL A 207 19.87 -5.63 5.00
C VAL A 207 20.94 -4.58 5.20
N SER A 208 20.72 -3.32 4.77
CA SER A 208 21.66 -2.23 5.06
C SER A 208 21.75 -1.88 6.55
N ARG A 209 20.80 -2.37 7.38
CA ARG A 209 20.83 -2.30 8.85
C ARG A 209 21.39 -3.59 9.48
N GLY A 210 22.00 -4.48 8.70
CA GLY A 210 22.56 -5.74 9.21
C GLY A 210 21.55 -6.87 9.38
N TRP A 211 20.31 -6.73 8.93
CA TRP A 211 19.31 -7.80 8.95
C TRP A 211 19.52 -8.79 7.82
N VAL A 212 18.99 -9.99 7.97
CA VAL A 212 18.75 -10.92 6.85
C VAL A 212 17.30 -10.78 6.41
N GLY A 213 17.06 -10.69 5.11
CA GLY A 213 15.73 -10.64 4.53
C GLY A 213 15.39 -11.94 3.82
N CYS A 214 14.16 -12.43 3.96
CA CYS A 214 13.67 -13.58 3.21
C CYS A 214 12.30 -13.24 2.62
N SER A 215 12.19 -13.14 1.29
CA SER A 215 10.87 -13.04 0.66
C SER A 215 10.43 -14.40 0.17
N ILE A 216 9.32 -14.90 0.72
CA ILE A 216 8.80 -16.23 0.39
C ILE A 216 7.72 -16.14 -0.69
N GLY A 217 7.61 -17.19 -1.48
CA GLY A 217 6.50 -17.39 -2.40
C GLY A 217 5.55 -18.43 -1.85
N TYR A 218 4.26 -18.23 -2.08
CA TYR A 218 3.16 -19.12 -1.69
C TYR A 218 2.26 -19.37 -2.92
N ARG A 219 1.46 -20.44 -2.89
CA ARG A 219 0.52 -20.80 -3.98
C ARG A 219 -0.66 -19.82 -4.03
N PHE A 220 -1.25 -19.60 -5.20
CA PHE A 220 -2.37 -18.66 -5.37
C PHE A 220 -3.74 -19.34 -5.38
N SER A 221 -4.76 -18.56 -5.06
CA SER A 221 -6.14 -18.87 -5.42
C SER A 221 -6.37 -18.58 -6.90
N PRO A 222 -7.29 -19.31 -7.57
CA PRO A 222 -8.27 -20.24 -7.00
C PRO A 222 -7.79 -21.70 -6.81
N GLU A 223 -6.56 -22.02 -7.20
CA GLU A 223 -6.02 -23.39 -7.15
C GLU A 223 -5.97 -23.94 -5.73
N ILE A 224 -5.63 -23.07 -4.76
CA ILE A 224 -5.72 -23.37 -3.33
C ILE A 224 -6.64 -22.40 -2.58
N ARG A 225 -7.09 -22.80 -1.39
CA ARG A 225 -7.95 -22.01 -0.50
C ARG A 225 -7.34 -21.94 0.90
N MET A 226 -7.73 -20.93 1.67
CA MET A 226 -7.41 -20.83 3.09
C MET A 226 -7.77 -22.15 3.82
N PRO A 227 -6.88 -22.75 4.64
CA PRO A 227 -5.64 -22.19 5.19
C PRO A 227 -4.35 -22.54 4.42
N GLU A 228 -4.40 -23.19 3.26
CA GLU A 228 -3.21 -23.65 2.52
C GLU A 228 -2.16 -22.54 2.28
N HIS A 229 -2.62 -21.32 2.00
CA HIS A 229 -1.74 -20.15 1.86
C HIS A 229 -0.88 -19.87 3.10
N LEU A 230 -1.44 -20.12 4.30
CA LEU A 230 -0.73 -19.95 5.55
C LEU A 230 0.24 -21.10 5.82
N ILE A 231 -0.09 -22.31 5.37
CA ILE A 231 0.79 -23.48 5.51
C ILE A 231 2.04 -23.30 4.65
N ASP A 232 1.89 -22.68 3.47
CA ASP A 232 3.01 -22.30 2.60
C ASP A 232 3.98 -21.26 3.21
N CYS A 233 3.55 -20.51 4.24
CA CYS A 233 4.28 -19.36 4.80
C CYS A 233 5.07 -19.69 6.07
#